data_AF-A0A8T4BU81-F1
#
_entry.id   AF-A0A8T4BU81-F1
#
_cell.length_a   1.000
_cell.length_b   1.000
_cell.length_c   1.000
_cell.angle_alpha   90.00
_cell.angle_beta   90.00
_cell.angle_gamma   90.00
#
_symmetry.space_group_name_H-M   'P 1'
#
loop_
_entity.id
_entity.type
_entity.pdbx_description
1 polymer ?
#
loop_
_entity_poly.entity_id
_entity_poly.type
_entity_poly.pdbx_seq_one_letter_code
_entity_poly.pdbx_strand_id
1 'polypeptide(L)'
;MCCKDIKGNILVIEIKVHAFLDAIEQVKRYKKIFCKRGYKPHQIKLFITCLSCSRTLKKKCKEEKIKLRIIKDKRLDSIEEKYKKLPFLHKRILKIYLNSRYSEQPAFVAYRVGHPKKKSKKS
;
A
#
# COMPACT_ATOMS: atom_id res chain seq x y z
N MET A 1 5.37 1.25 -2.75
CA MET A 1 6.40 0.33 -2.19
C MET A 1 6.98 -0.51 -3.32
N CYS A 2 8.22 -1.02 -3.22
CA CYS A 2 8.81 -1.90 -4.24
C CYS A 2 9.58 -3.08 -3.60
N CYS A 3 9.61 -4.22 -4.29
CA CYS A 3 10.38 -5.41 -3.90
C CYS A 3 10.86 -6.16 -5.15
N LYS A 4 11.76 -7.13 -5.00
CA LYS A 4 12.16 -8.04 -6.09
C LYS A 4 11.40 -9.36 -5.95
N ASP A 5 10.98 -9.95 -7.07
CA ASP A 5 10.52 -11.34 -7.08
C ASP A 5 11.70 -12.32 -7.08
N ILE A 6 11.42 -13.61 -6.91
CA ILE A 6 12.42 -14.70 -6.87
C ILE A 6 13.27 -14.73 -8.16
N LYS A 7 12.74 -14.21 -9.28
CA LYS A 7 13.44 -14.11 -10.58
C LYS A 7 14.17 -12.77 -10.76
N GLY A 8 14.26 -11.95 -9.71
CA GLY A 8 14.92 -10.64 -9.74
C GLY A 8 14.12 -9.51 -10.40
N ASN A 9 12.86 -9.73 -10.80
CA ASN A 9 12.01 -8.69 -11.39
C ASN A 9 11.59 -7.69 -10.31
N ILE A 10 11.51 -6.42 -10.67
CA ILE A 10 11.01 -5.36 -9.80
C ILE A 10 9.48 -5.42 -9.76
N LEU A 11 8.94 -5.64 -8.58
CA LEU A 11 7.51 -5.53 -8.29
C LEU A 11 7.26 -4.14 -7.69
N VAL A 12 6.54 -3.30 -8.44
CA VAL A 12 6.05 -2.01 -7.93
C VAL A 12 4.64 -2.22 -7.41
N ILE A 13 4.42 -1.95 -6.12
CA ILE A 13 3.15 -2.17 -5.45
C ILE A 13 2.66 -0.85 -4.89
N GLU A 14 1.51 -0.41 -5.38
CA GLU A 14 0.76 0.72 -4.83
C GLU A 14 -0.40 0.19 -3.98
N ILE A 15 -0.55 0.73 -2.76
CA ILE A 15 -1.56 0.29 -1.79
C ILE A 15 -2.49 1.47 -1.49
N LYS A 16 -3.80 1.28 -1.68
CA LYS A 16 -4.82 2.30 -1.42
C LYS A 16 -6.00 1.71 -0.67
N VAL A 17 -6.66 2.49 0.17
CA VAL A 17 -7.95 2.08 0.77
C VAL A 17 -9.02 2.04 -0.35
N HIS A 18 -9.22 3.17 -1.02
CA HIS A 18 -10.00 3.30 -2.25
C HIS A 18 -9.06 3.68 -3.39
N ALA A 19 -9.01 2.87 -4.44
CA ALA A 19 -8.17 3.14 -5.59
C ALA A 19 -8.96 3.80 -6.73
N PHE A 20 -8.40 4.87 -7.28
CA PHE A 20 -8.89 5.59 -8.46
C PHE A 20 -7.82 5.61 -9.57
N LEU A 21 -8.09 6.36 -10.65
CA LEU A 21 -7.21 6.43 -11.82
C LEU A 21 -5.82 7.01 -11.50
N ASP A 22 -5.71 7.84 -10.47
CA ASP A 22 -4.45 8.37 -9.95
C ASP A 22 -3.46 7.26 -9.55
N ALA A 23 -3.97 6.12 -9.04
CA ALA A 23 -3.15 4.98 -8.68
C ALA A 23 -2.44 4.37 -9.89
N ILE A 24 -3.06 4.40 -11.08
CA ILE A 24 -2.43 3.97 -12.34
C ILE A 24 -1.30 4.92 -12.71
N GLU A 25 -1.53 6.22 -12.61
CA GLU A 25 -0.52 7.23 -12.94
C GLU A 25 0.69 7.11 -12.00
N GLN A 26 0.46 6.85 -10.72
CA GLN A 26 1.51 6.61 -9.73
C GLN A 26 2.38 5.40 -10.09
N VAL A 27 1.78 4.23 -10.37
CA VAL A 27 2.56 3.04 -10.74
C VAL A 27 3.31 3.19 -12.06
N LYS A 28 2.76 3.94 -13.03
CA LYS A 28 3.46 4.30 -14.27
C LYS A 28 4.66 5.20 -14.03
N ARG A 29 4.50 6.20 -13.16
CA ARG A 29 5.59 7.11 -12.78
C ARG A 29 6.74 6.32 -12.14
N TYR A 30 6.42 5.38 -11.25
CA TYR A 30 7.42 4.48 -10.69
C TYR A 30 8.09 3.60 -11.75
N LYS A 31 7.35 3.05 -12.71
CA LYS A 31 7.93 2.30 -13.83
C LYS A 31 8.98 3.15 -14.57
N LYS A 32 8.66 4.40 -14.91
CA LYS A 32 9.58 5.32 -15.58
C LYS A 32 10.85 5.57 -14.74
N ILE A 33 10.71 5.73 -13.43
CA ILE A 33 11.85 5.92 -12.51
C ILE A 33 12.78 4.70 -12.54
N PHE A 34 12.24 3.48 -12.47
CA PHE A 34 13.05 2.26 -12.54
C PHE A 34 13.68 2.05 -13.92
N CYS A 35 12.99 2.41 -15.01
CA CYS A 35 13.57 2.38 -16.35
C CYS A 35 14.79 3.32 -16.45
N LYS A 36 14.71 4.53 -15.89
CA LYS A 36 15.83 5.47 -15.83
C LYS A 36 17.01 4.97 -15.01
N ARG A 37 16.79 4.02 -14.09
CA ARG A 37 17.84 3.37 -13.28
C ARG A 37 18.46 2.15 -13.95
N GLY A 38 18.17 1.89 -15.23
CA GLY A 38 18.77 0.80 -16.01
C GLY A 38 17.97 -0.51 -16.02
N TYR A 39 16.79 -0.57 -15.39
CA TYR A 39 15.94 -1.76 -15.42
C TYR A 39 15.16 -1.85 -16.73
N LYS A 40 15.11 -3.04 -17.34
CA LYS A 40 14.33 -3.23 -18.56
C LYS A 40 12.81 -3.18 -18.25
N PRO A 41 11.97 -2.58 -19.12
CA PRO A 41 10.53 -2.45 -18.86
C PRO A 41 9.79 -3.76 -18.59
N HIS A 42 10.23 -4.88 -19.17
CA HIS A 42 9.65 -6.21 -18.95
C HIS A 42 9.98 -6.80 -17.57
N GLN A 43 11.06 -6.33 -16.94
CA GLN A 43 11.45 -6.72 -15.58
C GLN A 43 10.66 -5.96 -14.52
N ILE A 44 9.82 -4.99 -14.90
CA ILE A 44 9.05 -4.16 -13.97
C ILE A 44 7.57 -4.55 -14.05
N LYS A 45 7.09 -5.25 -13.02
CA LYS A 45 5.69 -5.67 -12.89
C LYS A 45 4.95 -4.71 -11.97
N LEU A 46 3.79 -4.22 -12.43
CA LEU A 46 3.00 -3.22 -11.71
C LEU A 46 1.80 -3.86 -11.01
N PHE A 47 1.61 -3.51 -9.74
CA PHE A 47 0.54 -3.99 -8.90
C PHE A 47 -0.16 -2.83 -8.19
N ILE A 48 -1.49 -2.91 -8.14
CA ILE A 48 -2.32 -2.06 -7.29
C ILE A 48 -3.07 -3.00 -6.34
N THR A 49 -2.95 -2.74 -5.04
CA THR A 49 -3.67 -3.48 -4.01
C THR A 49 -4.60 -2.52 -3.28
N CYS A 50 -5.89 -2.85 -3.17
CA CYS A 50 -6.85 -2.00 -2.49
C CYS A 50 -8.00 -2.73 -1.82
N LEU A 51 -8.74 -2.05 -0.94
CA LEU A 51 -9.97 -2.59 -0.33
C LEU A 51 -11.15 -2.42 -1.28
N SER A 52 -11.21 -1.31 -2.02
CA SER A 52 -12.17 -1.12 -3.11
C SER A 52 -11.61 -0.25 -4.24
N CYS A 53 -12.28 -0.26 -5.38
CA CYS A 53 -11.88 0.48 -6.58
C CYS A 53 -13.09 0.88 -7.43
N SER A 54 -12.95 1.94 -8.22
CA SER A 54 -13.96 2.29 -9.23
C SER A 54 -14.01 1.28 -10.38
N ARG A 55 -15.18 1.15 -11.04
CA ARG A 55 -15.33 0.31 -12.24
C ARG A 55 -14.37 0.75 -13.35
N THR A 56 -14.19 2.06 -13.51
CA THR A 56 -13.28 2.66 -14.49
C THR A 56 -11.82 2.27 -14.23
N LEU A 57 -11.38 2.30 -12.96
CA LEU A 57 -10.04 1.83 -12.61
C LEU A 57 -9.85 0.36 -12.98
N LYS A 58 -10.83 -0.51 -12.65
CA LYS A 58 -10.76 -1.94 -12.93
C LYS A 58 -10.64 -2.23 -14.44
N LYS A 59 -11.36 -1.49 -15.28
CA LYS A 59 -11.24 -1.58 -16.75
C LYS A 59 -9.84 -1.17 -17.21
N LYS A 60 -9.38 0.01 -16.78
CA LYS A 60 -8.09 0.55 -17.19
C LYS A 60 -6.90 -0.31 -16.72
N CYS A 61 -6.96 -0.90 -15.52
CA CYS A 61 -5.95 -1.87 -15.09
C CYS A 61 -5.84 -3.08 -16.03
N LYS A 62 -6.96 -3.58 -16.58
CA LYS A 62 -6.95 -4.69 -17.54
C LYS A 62 -6.33 -4.29 -18.87
N GLU A 63 -6.75 -3.16 -19.43
CA GLU A 63 -6.21 -2.60 -20.68
C GLU A 63 -4.69 -2.44 -20.60
N GLU A 64 -4.21 -1.93 -19.47
CA GLU A 64 -2.80 -1.61 -19.26
C GLU A 64 -1.96 -2.76 -18.69
N LYS A 65 -2.55 -3.96 -18.56
CA LYS A 65 -1.93 -5.16 -17.98
C LYS A 65 -1.33 -4.91 -16.58
N ILE A 66 -1.96 -4.05 -15.79
CA ILE A 66 -1.62 -3.79 -14.38
C ILE A 66 -2.37 -4.79 -13.51
N LYS A 67 -1.65 -5.49 -12.63
CA LYS A 67 -2.28 -6.47 -11.74
C LYS A 67 -3.01 -5.75 -10.59
N LEU A 68 -4.34 -5.84 -10.59
CA LEU A 68 -5.19 -5.30 -9.52
C LEU A 68 -5.59 -6.42 -8.55
N ARG A 69 -5.30 -6.25 -7.26
CA ARG A 69 -5.74 -7.15 -6.18
C ARG A 69 -6.67 -6.40 -5.24
N ILE A 70 -7.94 -6.79 -5.22
CA ILE A 70 -8.91 -6.26 -4.26
C ILE A 70 -8.94 -7.20 -3.06
N ILE A 71 -8.62 -6.68 -1.89
CA ILE A 71 -8.73 -7.41 -0.63
C ILE A 71 -10.15 -7.24 -0.14
N LYS A 72 -10.97 -8.28 -0.32
CA LYS A 72 -12.33 -8.35 0.24
C LYS A 72 -12.24 -8.93 1.64
N ASP A 73 -12.12 -8.08 2.65
CA ASP A 73 -12.27 -8.51 4.04
C ASP A 73 -13.73 -8.31 4.46
N LYS A 74 -14.49 -9.41 4.59
CA LYS A 74 -15.89 -9.37 5.06
C LYS A 74 -16.02 -8.77 6.47
N ARG A 75 -14.93 -8.69 7.24
CA ARG A 75 -14.92 -8.11 8.59
C ARG A 75 -14.93 -6.59 8.55
N LEU A 76 -14.52 -5.96 7.44
CA LEU A 76 -14.49 -4.50 7.31
C LEU A 76 -15.89 -3.89 7.17
N ASP A 77 -16.82 -4.58 6.49
CA ASP A 77 -18.19 -4.07 6.31
C ASP A 77 -18.94 -3.96 7.66
N SER A 78 -18.77 -4.92 8.57
CA SER A 78 -19.30 -4.82 9.95
C SER A 78 -18.53 -3.86 10.86
N ILE A 79 -17.27 -3.56 10.54
CA ILE A 79 -16.44 -2.57 11.25
C ILE A 79 -16.86 -1.16 10.83
N GLU A 80 -17.25 -0.91 9.58
CA GLU A 80 -17.63 0.43 9.12
C GLU A 80 -18.91 0.95 9.82
N GLU A 81 -19.89 0.07 10.09
CA GLU A 81 -21.08 0.39 10.89
C GLU A 81 -20.76 0.60 12.38
N LYS A 82 -19.90 -0.22 12.95
CA LYS A 82 -19.59 -0.21 14.40
C LYS A 82 -18.63 0.94 14.80
N TYR A 83 -17.89 1.52 13.86
CA TYR A 83 -16.81 2.49 14.11
C TYR A 83 -17.16 3.96 13.83
N LYS A 84 -18.43 4.27 13.50
CA LYS A 84 -18.93 5.65 13.43
C LYS A 84 -18.80 6.42 14.75
N LYS A 85 -18.63 5.74 15.90
CA LYS A 85 -18.62 6.34 17.25
C LYS A 85 -17.28 6.31 18.04
N LEU A 86 -16.15 5.86 17.46
CA LEU A 86 -14.89 5.69 18.24
C LEU A 86 -13.97 6.92 18.29
N PRO A 87 -13.30 7.19 19.44
CA PRO A 87 -12.30 8.26 19.60
C PRO A 87 -11.07 8.11 18.70
N PHE A 88 -10.44 9.23 18.35
CA PHE A 88 -9.37 9.38 17.35
C PHE A 88 -8.19 8.39 17.47
N LEU A 89 -7.81 7.99 18.68
CA LEU A 89 -6.69 7.08 18.92
C LEU A 89 -6.96 5.64 18.45
N HIS A 90 -8.20 5.17 18.62
CA HIS A 90 -8.63 3.82 18.19
C HIS A 90 -8.69 3.70 16.66
N LYS A 91 -9.02 4.80 15.95
CA LYS A 91 -8.92 4.87 14.47
C LYS A 91 -7.47 4.74 13.97
N ARG A 92 -6.49 5.27 14.71
CA ARG A 92 -5.06 5.18 14.34
C ARG A 92 -4.51 3.76 14.52
N ILE A 93 -4.91 3.05 15.57
CA ILE A 93 -4.44 1.68 15.82
C ILE A 93 -5.08 0.68 14.83
N LEU A 94 -6.37 0.84 14.49
CA LEU A 94 -7.01 0.02 13.45
C LEU A 94 -6.41 0.27 12.05
N LYS A 95 -6.05 1.53 11.76
CA LYS A 95 -5.29 1.93 10.57
C LYS A 95 -3.87 1.34 10.54
N ILE A 96 -3.29 0.96 11.67
CA ILE A 96 -1.99 0.28 11.74
C ILE A 96 -2.19 -1.25 11.60
N TYR A 97 -3.20 -1.81 12.26
CA TYR A 97 -3.52 -3.24 12.23
C TYR A 97 -3.92 -3.73 10.83
N LEU A 98 -4.81 -3.01 10.15
CA LEU A 98 -5.22 -3.26 8.76
C LEU A 98 -4.09 -3.00 7.74
N ASN A 99 -3.05 -2.28 8.13
CA ASN A 99 -1.86 -2.02 7.32
C ASN A 99 -0.67 -2.93 7.66
N SER A 100 -0.83 -3.89 8.58
CA SER A 100 0.20 -4.92 8.81
C SER A 100 -0.12 -6.16 7.97
N ARG A 101 0.87 -6.71 7.26
CA ARG A 101 0.75 -7.87 6.36
C ARG A 101 0.70 -9.21 7.12
N TYR A 102 0.03 -9.19 8.27
CA TYR A 102 0.11 -10.16 9.36
C TYR A 102 -1.31 -10.61 9.73
N SER A 103 -2.20 -10.72 8.75
CA SER A 103 -3.51 -11.35 8.99
C SER A 103 -3.40 -12.86 9.24
N GLU A 104 -2.23 -13.46 8.98
CA GLU A 104 -1.94 -14.89 9.20
C GLU A 104 -0.71 -15.17 10.09
N GLN A 105 0.00 -14.15 10.58
CA GLN A 105 1.08 -14.25 11.59
C GLN A 105 1.08 -12.99 12.47
N PRO A 106 1.54 -12.97 13.73
CA PRO A 106 1.41 -11.79 14.62
C PRO A 106 2.26 -10.59 14.16
N ALA A 107 1.70 -9.38 14.29
CA ALA A 107 2.16 -8.12 13.72
C ALA A 107 3.61 -7.70 14.08
N PHE A 108 4.44 -7.40 13.09
CA PHE A 108 5.57 -6.49 13.29
C PHE A 108 5.10 -5.04 13.14
N VAL A 109 4.93 -4.38 14.29
CA VAL A 109 4.74 -2.93 14.37
C VAL A 109 6.12 -2.29 14.33
N ALA A 110 6.49 -1.69 13.19
CA ALA A 110 7.64 -0.80 13.15
C ALA A 110 7.25 0.51 13.83
N TYR A 111 7.52 0.62 15.12
CA TYR A 111 7.56 1.90 15.80
C TYR A 111 8.77 2.66 15.26
N ARG A 112 8.57 3.91 14.84
CA ARG A 112 9.68 4.87 14.88
C ARG A 112 9.93 5.05 16.38
N VAL A 113 10.93 4.34 16.92
CA VAL A 113 11.54 4.77 18.18
C VAL A 113 11.93 6.20 17.86
N GLY A 114 11.24 7.17 18.44
CA GLY A 114 11.77 8.51 18.45
C GLY A 114 13.18 8.32 18.98
N HIS A 115 14.20 8.50 18.15
CA HIS A 115 15.53 8.68 18.69
C HIS A 115 15.33 9.75 19.76
N PRO A 116 15.68 9.49 21.03
CA PRO A 116 15.61 10.54 22.02
C PRO A 116 16.31 11.72 21.36
N LYS A 117 15.58 12.83 21.19
CA LYS A 117 16.24 14.09 20.85
C LYS A 117 17.37 14.14 21.86
N LYS A 118 18.63 14.03 21.41
CA LYS A 118 19.76 14.36 22.27
C LYS A 118 19.36 15.71 22.83
N LYS A 119 19.05 15.78 24.12
CA LYS A 119 18.93 17.06 24.79
C LYS A 119 20.30 17.67 24.55
N SER A 120 20.37 18.65 23.66
CA SER A 120 21.55 19.50 23.58
C SER A 120 21.80 19.93 25.01
N LYS A 121 22.94 19.52 25.56
CA LYS A 121 23.40 19.98 26.87
C LYS A 121 23.37 21.49 26.76
N LYS A 122 22.44 22.15 27.47
CA LYS A 122 22.47 23.61 27.61
C LYS A 122 23.85 23.91 28.18
N SER A 123 24.64 24.68 27.43
CA SER A 123 25.75 25.44 27.98
C SER A 123 25.23 26.43 29.00
#